data_AF-A0A105TSL5-F1
#
_entry.id   AF-A0A105TSL5-F1
#
_cell.length_a   1.000
_cell.length_b   1.000
_cell.length_c   1.000
_cell.angle_alpha   90.00
_cell.angle_beta   90.00
_cell.angle_gamma   90.00
#
_symmetry.space_group_name_H-M   'P 1'
#
loop_
_entity.id
_entity.type
_entity.pdbx_description
1 polymer ?
#
loop_
_entity_poly.entity_id
_entity_poly.type
_entity_poly.pdbx_seq_one_letter_code
_entity_poly.pdbx_strand_id
1 'polypeptide(L)'
;MDKFTPVGSVYDDSKPLSQEQKRATVLFLFYLLVTTFSKENRKLKRLFIENYAKEIGIKTTDCLELEGLGFLSILKDLPDLQKEFLFLLVFEYANCNGIPSSHELSIITRYLNRLQFNENILLQTIYKHKKINDLIE
;
A
#
# COMPACT_ATOMS: atom_id res chain seq x y z
N MET A 1 -10.60 -20.94 7.38
CA MET A 1 -9.93 -20.12 6.35
C MET A 1 -10.85 -18.97 6.10
N ASP A 2 -10.65 -17.87 6.83
CA ASP A 2 -11.48 -16.69 6.71
C ASP A 2 -11.29 -16.08 5.32
N LYS A 3 -12.42 -15.73 4.70
CA LYS A 3 -12.44 -15.14 3.37
C LYS A 3 -11.81 -13.76 3.48
N PHE A 4 -10.58 -13.65 3.00
CA PHE A 4 -9.88 -12.40 2.80
C PHE A 4 -10.74 -11.50 1.91
N THR A 5 -11.23 -10.39 2.45
CA THR A 5 -11.89 -9.32 1.69
C THR A 5 -10.78 -8.44 1.14
N PRO A 6 -10.48 -8.44 -0.17
CA PRO A 6 -9.41 -7.62 -0.72
C PRO A 6 -9.73 -6.15 -0.45
N VAL A 7 -8.74 -5.32 -0.11
CA VAL A 7 -8.94 -3.86 0.05
C VAL A 7 -9.62 -3.24 -1.16
N GLY A 8 -9.44 -3.84 -2.35
CA GLY A 8 -10.14 -3.51 -3.60
C GLY A 8 -11.68 -3.48 -3.51
N SER A 9 -12.29 -4.20 -2.56
CA SER A 9 -13.75 -4.28 -2.39
C SER A 9 -14.34 -3.27 -1.40
N VAL A 10 -13.51 -2.54 -0.66
CA VAL A 10 -13.93 -1.49 0.29
C VAL A 10 -14.04 -0.11 -0.38
N TYR A 11 -13.81 -0.05 -1.69
CA TYR A 11 -13.71 1.23 -2.38
C TYR A 11 -15.05 1.85 -2.74
N ASP A 12 -15.15 3.13 -2.41
CA ASP A 12 -16.09 4.06 -2.98
C ASP A 12 -15.71 4.35 -4.44
N ASP A 13 -16.48 3.79 -5.38
CA ASP A 13 -16.34 3.99 -6.83
C ASP A 13 -16.44 5.47 -7.25
N SER A 14 -16.77 6.39 -6.35
CA SER A 14 -16.93 7.81 -6.65
C SER A 14 -15.64 8.57 -6.98
N LYS A 15 -14.46 8.08 -6.56
CA LYS A 15 -13.15 8.72 -6.84
C LYS A 15 -12.00 7.71 -7.06
N PRO A 16 -11.97 7.01 -8.20
CA PRO A 16 -10.93 6.03 -8.50
C PRO A 16 -9.55 6.68 -8.71
N LEU A 17 -8.49 5.94 -8.38
CA LEU A 17 -7.10 6.32 -8.71
C LEU A 17 -6.92 6.43 -10.23
N SER A 18 -6.21 7.46 -10.69
CA SER A 18 -5.79 7.56 -12.09
C SER A 18 -4.82 6.42 -12.46
N GLN A 19 -4.64 6.15 -13.76
CA GLN A 19 -3.70 5.13 -14.22
C GLN A 19 -2.27 5.39 -13.73
N GLU A 20 -1.85 6.66 -13.73
CA GLU A 20 -0.56 7.09 -13.22
C GLU A 20 -0.43 6.84 -11.71
N GLN A 21 -1.45 7.16 -10.92
CA GLN A 21 -1.46 6.89 -9.47
C GLN A 21 -1.45 5.40 -9.17
N LYS A 22 -2.18 4.59 -9.93
CA LYS A 22 -2.15 3.12 -9.83
C LYS A 22 -0.75 2.56 -10.07
N ARG A 23 -0.09 2.99 -11.15
CA ARG A 23 1.30 2.61 -11.47
C ARG A 23 2.27 3.07 -10.37
N ALA A 24 2.12 4.30 -9.88
CA ALA A 24 2.94 4.84 -8.80
C ALA A 24 2.81 4.02 -7.51
N THR A 25 1.59 3.58 -7.16
CA THR A 25 1.34 2.71 -6.00
C THR A 25 2.04 1.36 -6.16
N VAL A 26 1.88 0.69 -7.31
CA VAL A 26 2.54 -0.61 -7.58
C VAL A 26 4.07 -0.46 -7.53
N LEU A 27 4.61 0.59 -8.14
CA LEU A 27 6.04 0.87 -8.12
C LEU A 27 6.55 1.14 -6.70
N PHE A 28 5.79 1.84 -5.87
CA PHE A 28 6.13 2.07 -4.47
C PHE A 28 6.19 0.77 -3.66
N LEU A 29 5.26 -0.17 -3.89
CA LEU A 29 5.32 -1.48 -3.22
C LEU A 29 6.57 -2.27 -3.65
N PHE A 30 6.94 -2.25 -4.93
CA PHE A 30 8.20 -2.84 -5.41
C PHE A 30 9.42 -2.14 -4.81
N TYR A 31 9.36 -0.83 -4.63
CA TYR A 31 10.44 -0.10 -3.98
C TYR A 31 10.61 -0.55 -2.53
N LEU A 32 9.52 -0.63 -1.75
CA LEU A 32 9.53 -1.18 -0.39
C LEU A 32 10.01 -2.64 -0.37
N LEU A 33 9.62 -3.46 -1.35
CA LEU A 33 10.10 -4.86 -1.49
C LEU A 33 11.63 -4.94 -1.46
N VAL A 34 12.29 -4.04 -2.19
CA VAL A 34 13.74 -4.03 -2.36
C VAL A 34 14.44 -3.38 -1.16
N THR A 35 13.89 -2.29 -0.62
CA THR A 35 14.56 -1.50 0.44
C THR A 35 14.29 -2.00 1.85
N THR A 36 13.19 -2.72 2.08
CA THR A 36 12.69 -3.01 3.43
C THR A 36 12.85 -4.49 3.80
N PHE A 37 12.49 -5.40 2.89
CA PHE A 37 12.31 -6.81 3.23
C PHE A 37 13.52 -7.68 2.86
N SER A 38 13.81 -8.67 3.71
CA SER A 38 14.83 -9.70 3.48
C SER A 38 14.48 -10.57 2.25
N LYS A 39 15.47 -11.26 1.68
CA LYS A 39 15.25 -12.14 0.50
C LYS A 39 14.17 -13.21 0.75
N GLU A 40 14.09 -13.73 1.97
CA GLU A 40 13.12 -14.74 2.37
C GLU A 40 11.69 -14.20 2.32
N ASN A 41 11.49 -12.96 2.79
CA ASN A 41 10.18 -12.30 2.79
C ASN A 41 9.76 -11.80 1.41
N ARG A 42 10.70 -11.58 0.48
CA ARG A 42 10.40 -10.98 -0.84
C ARG A 42 9.47 -11.82 -1.72
N LYS A 43 9.44 -13.15 -1.57
CA LYS A 43 8.61 -13.99 -2.45
C LYS A 43 7.11 -13.78 -2.20
N LEU A 44 6.68 -13.81 -0.94
CA LEU A 44 5.28 -13.59 -0.57
C LEU A 44 4.85 -12.15 -0.83
N LYS A 45 5.72 -11.19 -0.52
CA LYS A 45 5.50 -9.77 -0.80
C LYS A 45 5.37 -9.49 -2.29
N ARG A 46 6.19 -10.13 -3.14
CA ARG A 46 6.05 -10.04 -4.60
C ARG A 46 4.70 -10.56 -5.09
N LEU A 47 4.26 -11.71 -4.57
CA LEU A 47 2.96 -12.27 -4.92
C LEU A 47 1.80 -11.33 -4.55
N PHE A 48 1.88 -10.68 -3.39
CA PHE A 48 0.93 -9.63 -2.99
C PHE A 48 0.86 -8.50 -4.04
N ILE A 49 2.03 -7.99 -4.47
CA ILE A 49 2.12 -6.91 -5.47
C ILE A 49 1.51 -7.36 -6.81
N GLU A 50 1.83 -8.57 -7.25
CA GLU A 50 1.33 -9.11 -8.53
C GLU A 50 -0.20 -9.30 -8.52
N ASN A 51 -0.75 -9.79 -7.40
CA ASN A 51 -2.20 -9.91 -7.22
C ASN A 51 -2.88 -8.54 -7.22
N TYR A 52 -2.36 -7.59 -6.42
CA TYR A 52 -2.90 -6.24 -6.38
C TYR A 52 -2.85 -5.54 -7.74
N ALA A 53 -1.71 -5.62 -8.45
CA ALA A 53 -1.55 -5.03 -9.78
C ALA A 53 -2.57 -5.61 -10.78
N LYS A 54 -2.80 -6.93 -10.73
CA LYS A 54 -3.83 -7.60 -11.54
C LYS A 54 -5.24 -7.09 -11.21
N GLU A 55 -5.59 -6.95 -9.94
CA GLU A 55 -6.90 -6.46 -9.49
C GLU A 55 -7.20 -5.05 -10.00
N ILE A 56 -6.20 -4.15 -9.98
CA ILE A 56 -6.39 -2.76 -10.41
C ILE A 56 -6.18 -2.54 -11.93
N GLY A 57 -5.88 -3.60 -12.67
CA GLY A 57 -5.68 -3.60 -14.13
C GLY A 57 -4.34 -3.05 -14.59
N ILE A 58 -3.29 -3.14 -13.77
CA ILE A 58 -1.94 -2.69 -14.10
C ILE A 58 -1.05 -3.88 -14.46
N LYS A 59 -0.36 -3.79 -15.60
CA LYS A 59 0.77 -4.67 -15.88
C LYS A 59 2.00 -4.12 -15.16
N THR A 60 2.68 -4.96 -14.39
CA THR A 60 3.85 -4.55 -13.60
C THR A 60 5.01 -4.03 -14.45
N THR A 61 5.11 -4.49 -15.71
CA THR A 61 6.05 -3.97 -16.72
C THR A 61 5.86 -2.49 -17.03
N ASP A 62 4.62 -2.02 -17.01
CA ASP A 62 4.24 -0.64 -17.38
C ASP A 62 4.61 0.36 -16.27
N CYS A 63 5.00 -0.14 -15.09
CA CYS A 63 5.47 0.68 -13.98
C CYS A 63 6.90 1.19 -14.19
N LEU A 64 7.67 0.59 -15.10
CA LEU A 64 9.05 1.00 -15.41
C LEU A 64 9.12 2.32 -16.19
N GLU A 65 8.01 2.76 -16.77
CA GLU A 65 7.89 4.03 -17.52
C GLU A 65 7.93 5.26 -16.59
N LEU A 66 7.73 5.07 -15.28
CA LEU A 66 7.92 6.12 -14.27
C LEU A 66 9.41 6.22 -13.94
N GLU A 67 10.12 7.14 -14.57
CA GLU A 67 11.56 7.34 -14.33
C GLU A 67 11.87 7.71 -12.87
N GLY A 68 12.83 7.01 -12.26
CA GLY A 68 13.39 7.33 -10.96
C GLY A 68 12.39 7.28 -9.78
N LEU A 69 12.47 8.28 -8.90
CA LEU A 69 11.57 8.42 -7.74
C LEU A 69 10.34 9.31 -8.03
N GLY A 70 10.01 9.56 -9.32
CA GLY A 70 8.86 10.39 -9.71
C GLY A 70 7.51 9.87 -9.19
N PHE A 71 7.42 8.58 -8.87
CA PHE A 71 6.25 8.02 -8.20
C PHE A 71 6.02 8.61 -6.79
N LEU A 72 7.06 9.05 -6.08
CA LEU A 72 6.90 9.63 -4.74
C LEU A 72 6.18 10.98 -4.78
N SER A 73 6.39 11.81 -5.81
CA SER A 73 5.63 13.06 -5.95
C SER A 73 4.16 12.77 -6.26
N ILE A 74 3.88 11.83 -7.17
CA ILE A 74 2.51 11.40 -7.49
C ILE A 74 1.77 10.93 -6.22
N LEU A 75 2.43 10.11 -5.40
CA LEU A 75 1.85 9.58 -4.16
C LEU A 75 1.71 10.65 -3.05
N LYS A 76 2.65 11.60 -2.99
CA LYS A 76 2.59 12.71 -2.03
C LYS A 76 1.42 13.65 -2.32
N ASP A 77 1.06 13.83 -3.58
CA ASP A 77 -0.02 14.73 -4.01
C ASP A 77 -1.39 14.05 -4.09
N LEU A 78 -1.49 12.80 -3.61
CA LEU A 78 -2.77 12.11 -3.47
C LEU A 78 -3.72 12.88 -2.53
N PRO A 79 -5.04 12.93 -2.85
CA PRO A 79 -6.02 13.44 -1.90
C PRO A 79 -6.09 12.54 -0.65
N ASP A 80 -6.58 13.10 0.46
CA ASP A 80 -6.54 12.45 1.78
C ASP A 80 -7.15 11.06 1.79
N LEU A 81 -8.29 10.86 1.11
CA LEU A 81 -8.94 9.55 1.02
C LEU A 81 -8.05 8.50 0.33
N GLN A 82 -7.39 8.87 -0.77
CA GLN A 82 -6.48 8.00 -1.49
C GLN A 82 -5.17 7.76 -0.71
N LYS A 83 -4.75 8.72 0.12
CA LYS A 83 -3.66 8.52 1.08
C LYS A 83 -4.05 7.51 2.14
N GLU A 84 -5.20 7.67 2.80
CA GLU A 84 -5.70 6.70 3.80
C GLU A 84 -5.70 5.28 3.20
N PHE A 85 -6.16 5.15 1.95
CA PHE A 85 -6.08 3.89 1.22
C PHE A 85 -4.65 3.38 1.04
N LEU A 86 -3.74 4.22 0.53
CA LEU A 86 -2.34 3.84 0.31
C LEU A 86 -1.71 3.35 1.61
N PHE A 87 -2.03 3.99 2.73
CA PHE A 87 -1.57 3.54 4.03
C PHE A 87 -2.12 2.16 4.41
N LEU A 88 -3.42 1.90 4.26
CA LEU A 88 -4.00 0.57 4.52
C LEU A 88 -3.34 -0.50 3.66
N LEU A 89 -3.14 -0.22 2.37
CA LEU A 89 -2.46 -1.13 1.46
C LEU A 89 -1.02 -1.42 1.93
N VAL A 90 -0.26 -0.41 2.33
CA VAL A 90 1.09 -0.57 2.86
C VAL A 90 1.09 -1.34 4.18
N PHE A 91 0.09 -1.12 5.02
CA PHE A 91 -0.07 -1.83 6.29
C PHE A 91 -0.34 -3.32 6.04
N GLU A 92 -1.29 -3.67 5.18
CA GLU A 92 -1.55 -5.07 4.82
C GLU A 92 -0.36 -5.71 4.13
N TYR A 93 0.23 -4.97 3.18
CA TYR A 93 1.43 -5.39 2.49
C TYR A 93 2.54 -5.69 3.50
N ALA A 94 2.74 -4.87 4.53
CA ALA A 94 3.74 -5.11 5.57
C ALA A 94 3.42 -6.35 6.41
N ASN A 95 2.14 -6.60 6.72
CA ASN A 95 1.70 -7.69 7.59
C ASN A 95 1.41 -9.03 6.87
N CYS A 96 1.44 -9.08 5.52
CA CYS A 96 0.95 -10.23 4.74
C CYS A 96 1.69 -11.57 4.97
N ASN A 97 2.81 -11.58 5.69
CA ASN A 97 3.57 -12.77 6.06
C ASN A 97 3.93 -12.79 7.57
N GLY A 98 3.15 -12.07 8.38
CA GLY A 98 3.37 -11.91 9.81
C GLY A 98 3.69 -10.48 10.22
N ILE A 99 3.89 -10.27 11.52
CA ILE A 99 4.17 -8.96 12.10
C ILE A 99 5.54 -8.46 11.60
N PRO A 100 5.62 -7.24 11.03
CA PRO A 100 6.89 -6.67 10.60
C PRO A 100 7.84 -6.46 11.77
N SER A 101 9.12 -6.69 11.55
CA SER A 101 10.19 -6.35 12.49
C SER A 101 10.29 -4.83 12.73
N SER A 102 10.90 -4.44 13.85
CA SER A 102 11.14 -3.01 14.16
C SER A 102 11.95 -2.28 13.09
N HIS A 103 12.87 -2.99 12.44
CA HIS A 103 13.63 -2.45 11.31
C HIS A 103 12.74 -2.19 10.09
N GLU A 104 11.91 -3.17 9.72
CA GLU A 104 10.97 -3.03 8.60
C GLU A 104 9.98 -1.88 8.86
N LEU A 105 9.43 -1.79 10.08
CA LEU A 105 8.56 -0.68 10.49
C LEU A 105 9.26 0.67 10.37
N SER A 106 10.51 0.79 10.85
CA SER A 106 11.26 2.05 10.78
C SER A 106 11.42 2.55 9.33
N ILE A 107 11.70 1.64 8.39
CA ILE A 107 11.84 1.98 6.96
C ILE A 107 10.48 2.37 6.37
N ILE A 108 9.42 1.63 6.66
CA ILE A 108 8.06 1.93 6.20
C ILE A 108 7.61 3.30 6.71
N THR A 109 7.74 3.56 8.01
CA THR A 109 7.40 4.85 8.63
C THR A 109 8.18 5.99 8.00
N ARG A 110 9.46 5.80 7.69
CA ARG A 110 10.28 6.82 7.00
C ARG A 110 9.70 7.21 5.64
N TYR A 111 9.20 6.25 4.86
CA TYR A 111 8.59 6.55 3.56
C TYR A 111 7.19 7.14 3.68
N LEU A 112 6.38 6.66 4.62
CA LEU A 112 5.08 7.28 4.91
C LEU A 112 5.26 8.75 5.34
N ASN A 113 6.26 9.06 6.16
CA ASN A 113 6.56 10.45 6.52
C ASN A 113 6.97 11.30 5.30
N ARG A 114 7.71 10.73 4.33
CA ARG A 114 8.06 11.43 3.07
C ARG A 114 6.83 11.73 2.21
N LEU A 115 5.80 10.88 2.28
CA LEU A 115 4.51 11.08 1.63
C LEU A 115 3.56 11.99 2.43
N GLN A 116 4.05 12.60 3.51
CA GLN A 116 3.32 13.49 4.39
C GLN A 116 2.10 12.85 5.06
N PHE A 117 2.18 11.55 5.36
CA PHE A 117 1.27 10.94 6.32
C PHE A 117 1.55 11.53 7.70
N ASN A 118 0.60 12.28 8.26
CA ASN A 118 0.69 12.69 9.65
C ASN A 118 0.22 11.55 10.55
N GLU A 119 0.79 11.45 11.75
CA GLU A 119 0.51 10.36 12.70
C GLU A 119 -0.97 10.28 13.10
N ASN A 120 -1.68 11.42 13.12
CA ASN A 120 -3.10 11.47 13.42
C ASN A 120 -3.97 10.80 12.33
N ILE A 121 -3.65 11.01 11.05
CA ILE A 121 -4.32 10.35 9.91
C ILE A 121 -4.06 8.85 10.00
N LEU A 122 -2.81 8.44 10.26
CA LEU A 122 -2.44 7.02 10.40
C LEU A 122 -3.25 6.34 11.51
N LEU A 123 -3.31 6.96 12.70
CA LEU A 123 -4.06 6.44 13.83
C LEU A 123 -5.57 6.38 13.53
N GLN A 124 -6.14 7.43 12.94
CA GLN A 124 -7.55 7.45 12.56
C GLN A 124 -7.89 6.34 11.55
N THR A 125 -7.02 6.12 10.56
CA THR A 125 -7.21 5.05 9.57
C THR A 125 -7.16 3.67 10.21
N ILE A 126 -6.21 3.40 11.14
CA ILE A 126 -6.16 2.15 11.91
C ILE A 126 -7.45 1.96 12.73
N TYR A 127 -7.91 3.01 13.43
CA TYR A 127 -9.12 2.94 14.25
C TYR A 127 -10.37 2.69 13.42
N LYS A 128 -10.54 3.37 12.28
CA LYS A 128 -11.65 3.14 11.35
C LYS A 128 -11.65 1.68 10.86
N HIS A 129 -10.49 1.17 10.47
CA HIS A 129 -10.37 -0.19 9.95
C HIS A 129 -10.67 -1.27 11.00
N LYS A 130 -10.16 -1.12 12.24
CA LYS A 130 -10.52 -2.02 13.35
C LYS A 130 -12.03 -2.01 13.63
N LYS A 131 -12.63 -0.82 13.68
CA LYS A 131 -14.09 -0.69 13.91
C LYS A 131 -14.93 -1.38 12.84
N ILE A 132 -14.46 -1.40 11.59
CA ILE A 132 -15.14 -2.09 10.49
C ILE A 132 -15.03 -3.62 10.67
N ASN A 133 -13.86 -4.14 11.05
CA ASN A 133 -13.69 -5.57 11.31
C ASN A 133 -14.55 -6.02 12.52
N ASP A 134 -14.59 -5.23 13.59
CA ASP A 134 -15.42 -5.50 14.78
C ASP A 134 -16.94 -5.45 14.48
N LEU A 135 -17.37 -4.87 13.35
CA LEU A 135 -18.77 -4.82 12.92
C LEU A 135 -19.17 -5.98 12.00
N ILE A 136 -18.19 -6.70 11.46
CA ILE A 136 -18.37 -7.82 10.54
C ILE A 136 -18.28 -9.17 11.29
N GLU A 137 -17.61 -9.20 12.44
CA GLU A 137 -17.64 -10.30 13.43
C GLU A 137 -18.91 -10.28 14.30
#